data_AF-A0A6G0ZI69-F1
#
_entry.id   AF-A0A6G0ZI69-F1
#
_cell.length_a   1.000
_cell.length_b   1.000
_cell.length_c   1.000
_cell.angle_alpha   90.00
_cell.angle_beta   90.00
_cell.angle_gamma   90.00
#
_symmetry.space_group_name_H-M   'P 1'
#
loop_
_entity.id
_entity.type
_entity.pdbx_description
1 polymer ?
#
loop_
_entity_poly.entity_id
_entity_poly.type
_entity_poly.pdbx_seq_one_letter_code
_entity_poly.pdbx_strand_id
1 'polypeptide(L)'
;AIIINCTSTSYIFIFQTKLPKLPVPLLERTTKLYLETLKPILNEKQYEHAKKLVADFTSGPGPMLQEILIERREEHDNWVCEIKNTDMYSYIYKNAYNSDHVNNNGVTNALEFSYMNWGERQRGIHFSVTGTNPISRKRDESVSMMSFPGGPENPSKTR
;
A
#
# COMPACT_ATOMS: atom_id res chain seq x y z
N ALA A 1 16.91 34.68 -7.66
CA ALA A 1 16.70 33.23 -7.80
C ALA A 1 16.76 32.62 -6.41
N ILE A 2 15.68 32.01 -5.94
CA ILE A 2 15.67 31.32 -4.63
C ILE A 2 16.22 29.92 -4.89
N ILE A 3 17.44 29.67 -4.42
CA ILE A 3 18.02 28.32 -4.41
C ILE A 3 17.35 27.57 -3.27
N ILE A 4 16.39 26.71 -3.58
CA ILE A 4 15.85 25.74 -2.62
C ILE A 4 16.87 24.60 -2.54
N ASN A 5 17.72 24.62 -1.51
CA ASN A 5 18.54 23.48 -1.14
C ASN A 5 17.62 22.36 -0.64
N CYS A 6 17.23 21.46 -1.54
CA CYS A 6 16.37 20.33 -1.25
C CYS A 6 17.20 19.25 -0.52
N THR A 7 17.20 19.29 0.81
CA THR A 7 17.61 18.15 1.65
C THR A 7 16.49 17.11 1.61
N SER A 8 16.60 16.23 0.61
CA SER A 8 15.52 15.42 0.03
C SER A 8 14.77 14.47 0.98
N THR A 9 15.32 14.11 2.14
CA THR A 9 14.68 13.11 3.03
C THR A 9 13.61 13.72 3.93
N SER A 10 13.77 14.98 4.34
CA SER A 10 12.81 15.65 5.23
C SER A 10 11.50 15.97 4.54
N TYR A 11 11.51 16.27 3.23
CA TYR A 11 10.33 16.64 2.44
C TYR A 11 9.35 15.49 2.18
N ILE A 12 9.83 14.24 2.13
CA ILE A 12 9.02 13.06 1.78
C ILE A 12 7.99 12.75 2.88
N PHE A 13 8.30 13.06 4.14
CA PHE A 13 7.47 12.71 5.29
C PHE A 13 6.78 13.91 5.95
N ILE A 14 6.93 15.14 5.42
CA ILE A 14 6.37 16.36 6.03
C ILE A 14 4.86 16.27 6.27
N PHE A 15 4.15 15.57 5.39
CA PHE A 15 2.70 15.42 5.49
C PHE A 15 2.27 14.21 6.31
N GLN A 16 3.15 13.26 6.66
CA GLN A 16 2.75 12.09 7.44
C GLN A 16 2.19 12.48 8.81
N THR A 17 2.78 13.48 9.46
CA THR A 17 2.31 14.00 10.77
C THR A 17 1.07 14.88 10.67
N LYS A 18 0.62 15.20 9.44
CA LYS A 18 -0.56 16.05 9.17
C LYS A 18 -1.73 15.27 8.57
N LEU A 19 -1.63 13.95 8.47
CA LEU A 19 -2.72 13.14 7.92
C LEU A 19 -3.91 13.13 8.90
N PRO A 20 -5.13 13.41 8.42
CA PRO A 20 -6.32 13.29 9.26
C PRO A 20 -6.56 11.83 9.62
N LYS A 21 -7.06 11.59 10.85
CA LYS A 21 -7.50 10.26 11.27
C LYS A 21 -8.62 9.75 10.37
N LEU A 22 -8.59 8.45 10.04
CA LEU A 22 -9.66 7.84 9.27
C LEU A 22 -11.00 7.91 10.03
N PRO A 23 -12.08 8.39 9.40
CA PRO A 23 -13.39 8.42 10.05
C PRO A 23 -13.93 6.99 10.21
N VAL A 24 -14.68 6.75 11.29
CA VAL A 24 -15.49 5.54 11.43
C VAL A 24 -16.82 5.82 10.72
N PRO A 25 -17.20 5.02 9.70
CA PRO A 25 -18.46 5.22 9.01
C PRO A 25 -19.65 4.94 9.95
N LEU A 26 -20.76 5.63 9.72
CA LEU A 26 -22.00 5.40 10.48
C LEU A 26 -22.49 3.96 10.28
N LEU A 27 -22.99 3.35 11.35
CA LEU A 27 -23.51 1.99 11.34
C LEU A 27 -24.61 1.82 10.29
N GLU A 28 -25.62 2.70 10.29
CA GLU A 28 -26.73 2.68 9.34
C GLU A 28 -26.27 2.78 7.88
N ARG A 29 -25.30 3.67 7.61
CA ARG A 29 -24.74 3.82 6.26
C ARG A 29 -24.03 2.54 5.83
N THR A 30 -23.28 1.92 6.73
CA THR A 30 -22.51 0.71 6.47
C THR A 30 -23.42 -0.48 6.21
N THR A 31 -24.46 -0.67 7.04
CA THR A 31 -25.41 -1.77 6.89
C THR A 31 -26.29 -1.62 5.65
N LYS A 32 -26.67 -0.39 5.29
CA LYS A 32 -27.36 -0.10 4.03
C LYS A 32 -26.50 -0.46 2.82
N LEU A 33 -25.26 0.03 2.77
CA LEU A 33 -24.33 -0.30 1.69
C LEU A 33 -24.09 -1.80 1.59
N TYR A 34 -23.95 -2.50 2.72
CA TYR A 34 -23.84 -3.95 2.76
C TYR A 34 -25.02 -4.64 2.05
N LEU A 35 -26.27 -4.27 2.38
CA LEU A 35 -27.44 -4.82 1.70
C LEU A 35 -27.49 -4.45 0.21
N GLU A 36 -27.08 -3.25 -0.17
CA GLU A 36 -27.00 -2.85 -1.58
C GLU A 36 -25.98 -3.71 -2.36
N THR A 37 -24.83 -4.01 -1.76
CA THR A 37 -23.80 -4.88 -2.38
C THR A 37 -24.23 -6.33 -2.51
N LEU A 38 -25.10 -6.82 -1.61
CA LEU A 38 -25.61 -8.19 -1.66
C LEU A 38 -26.75 -8.38 -2.65
N LYS A 39 -27.49 -7.31 -2.96
CA LYS A 39 -28.66 -7.35 -3.84
C LYS A 39 -28.40 -8.00 -5.22
N PRO A 40 -27.30 -7.74 -5.95
CA PRO A 40 -27.02 -8.41 -7.22
C PRO A 40 -26.49 -9.85 -7.07
N ILE A 41 -26.11 -10.28 -5.87
CA ILE A 41 -25.45 -11.57 -5.62
C ILE A 41 -26.45 -12.62 -5.11
N LEU A 42 -27.46 -12.18 -4.33
CA LEU A 42 -28.37 -13.06 -3.61
C LEU A 42 -29.73 -13.19 -4.29
N ASN A 43 -30.33 -14.37 -4.16
CA ASN A 43 -31.73 -14.59 -4.52
C ASN A 43 -32.67 -13.99 -3.46
N GLU A 44 -33.94 -13.74 -3.82
CA GLU A 44 -34.91 -13.03 -2.98
C GLU A 44 -35.03 -13.59 -1.55
N LYS A 45 -35.13 -14.92 -1.41
CA LYS A 45 -35.21 -15.58 -0.09
C LYS A 45 -33.97 -15.34 0.78
N GLN A 46 -32.79 -15.33 0.16
CA GLN A 46 -31.51 -15.10 0.85
C GLN A 46 -31.36 -13.62 1.21
N TYR A 47 -31.82 -12.73 0.34
CA TYR A 47 -31.81 -11.30 0.58
C TYR A 47 -32.73 -10.90 1.74
N GLU A 48 -33.93 -11.45 1.81
CA GLU A 48 -34.86 -11.25 2.94
C GLU A 48 -34.28 -11.80 4.25
N HIS A 49 -33.59 -12.94 4.21
CA HIS A 49 -32.87 -13.44 5.37
C HIS A 49 -31.74 -12.50 5.81
N ALA A 50 -30.94 -11.98 4.85
CA ALA A 50 -29.87 -11.03 5.14
C ALA A 50 -30.41 -9.72 5.74
N LYS A 51 -31.56 -9.22 5.28
CA LYS A 51 -32.22 -8.06 5.89
C LYS A 51 -32.58 -8.28 7.35
N LYS A 52 -33.13 -9.46 7.69
CA LYS A 52 -33.46 -9.80 9.08
C LYS A 52 -32.21 -9.82 9.96
N LEU A 53 -31.15 -10.48 9.51
CA LEU A 53 -29.87 -10.49 10.22
C LEU A 53 -29.29 -9.08 10.43
N VAL A 54 -29.38 -8.23 9.41
CA VAL A 54 -28.94 -6.83 9.52
C VAL A 54 -29.81 -6.06 10.53
N ALA A 55 -31.13 -6.26 10.51
CA ALA A 55 -32.03 -5.64 11.47
C ALA A 55 -31.70 -6.06 12.91
N ASP A 56 -31.53 -7.36 13.15
CA ASP A 56 -31.15 -7.93 14.45
C ASP A 56 -29.78 -7.44 14.91
N PHE A 57 -28.83 -7.28 13.98
CA PHE A 57 -27.53 -6.70 14.29
C PHE A 57 -27.64 -5.22 14.69
N THR A 58 -28.41 -4.42 13.95
CA THR A 58 -28.57 -2.98 14.23
C THR A 58 -29.36 -2.70 15.51
N SER A 59 -30.27 -3.58 15.91
CA SER A 59 -31.03 -3.45 17.16
C SER A 59 -30.36 -4.12 18.36
N GLY A 60 -29.43 -5.05 18.10
CA GLY A 60 -28.69 -5.79 19.12
C GLY A 60 -27.26 -5.28 19.30
N PRO A 61 -26.23 -6.08 18.93
CA PRO A 61 -24.83 -5.78 19.27
C PRO A 61 -24.20 -4.65 18.44
N GLY A 62 -24.81 -4.24 17.33
CA GLY A 62 -24.25 -3.27 16.39
C GLY A 62 -23.87 -1.92 17.01
N PRO A 63 -24.77 -1.26 17.77
CA PRO A 63 -24.47 0.03 18.43
C PRO A 63 -23.31 -0.07 19.44
N MET A 64 -23.30 -1.12 20.27
CA MET A 64 -22.22 -1.35 21.24
C MET A 64 -20.87 -1.54 20.53
N LEU A 65 -20.83 -2.33 19.45
CA LEU A 65 -19.61 -2.53 18.67
C LEU A 65 -19.16 -1.25 17.96
N GLN A 66 -20.11 -0.43 17.51
CA GLN A 66 -19.84 0.88 16.91
C GLN A 66 -19.19 1.83 17.91
N GLU A 67 -19.64 1.86 19.17
CA GLU A 67 -19.04 2.66 20.23
C GLU A 67 -17.59 2.24 20.50
N ILE A 68 -17.33 0.93 20.63
CA ILE A 68 -15.98 0.38 20.79
C ILE A 68 -15.07 0.78 19.61
N LEU A 69 -15.58 0.78 18.38
CA LEU A 69 -14.83 1.22 17.20
C LEU A 69 -14.52 2.73 17.22
N ILE A 70 -15.44 3.55 17.74
CA ILE A 70 -15.24 4.99 17.89
C ILE A 70 -14.18 5.27 18.96
N GLU A 71 -14.23 4.60 20.11
CA GLU A 71 -13.22 4.70 21.15
C GLU A 71 -11.83 4.33 20.59
N ARG A 72 -11.75 3.20 19.88
CA ARG A 72 -10.51 2.75 19.23
C ARG A 72 -9.98 3.75 18.21
N ARG A 73 -10.84 4.44 17.46
CA ARG A 73 -10.44 5.49 16.52
C ARG A 73 -9.72 6.64 17.23
N GLU A 74 -10.09 6.95 18.47
CA GLU A 74 -9.41 8.00 19.21
C GLU A 74 -8.02 7.57 19.71
N GLU A 75 -7.82 6.28 19.97
CA GLU A 75 -6.53 5.72 20.40
C GLU A 75 -5.50 5.56 19.28
N HIS A 76 -5.93 5.39 18.02
CA HIS A 76 -5.05 5.05 16.89
C HIS A 76 -5.16 6.02 15.70
N ASP A 77 -4.03 6.35 15.08
CA ASP A 77 -3.99 7.17 13.85
C ASP A 77 -4.69 6.48 12.66
N ASN A 78 -4.58 5.14 12.60
CA ASN A 78 -5.28 4.29 11.66
C ASN A 78 -5.83 3.05 12.38
N TRP A 79 -7.05 3.18 12.88
CA TRP A 79 -7.76 2.13 13.63
C TRP A 79 -7.96 0.83 12.85
N VAL A 80 -7.92 0.88 11.51
CA VAL A 80 -8.05 -0.29 10.64
C VAL A 80 -6.75 -1.07 10.59
N CYS A 81 -5.61 -0.42 10.36
CA CYS A 81 -4.30 -1.08 10.18
C CYS A 81 -3.91 -1.99 11.35
N GLU A 82 -4.28 -1.65 12.57
CA GLU A 82 -3.94 -2.47 13.73
C GLU A 82 -4.82 -3.71 13.87
N ILE A 83 -6.11 -3.61 13.57
CA ILE A 83 -7.01 -4.79 13.47
C ILE A 83 -6.48 -5.76 12.42
N LYS A 84 -5.97 -5.19 11.32
CA LYS A 84 -5.36 -5.97 10.25
C LYS A 84 -4.11 -6.72 10.73
N ASN A 85 -3.21 -6.03 11.42
CA ASN A 85 -1.89 -6.56 11.77
C ASN A 85 -1.91 -7.59 12.92
N THR A 86 -2.91 -7.55 13.81
CA THR A 86 -2.85 -8.33 15.07
C THR A 86 -3.43 -9.73 14.91
N ASP A 87 -4.62 -9.88 14.31
CA ASP A 87 -5.33 -11.17 14.34
C ASP A 87 -5.82 -11.65 12.96
N MET A 88 -6.44 -10.77 12.16
CA MET A 88 -7.11 -11.20 10.94
C MET A 88 -6.14 -11.56 9.79
N TYR A 89 -5.18 -10.69 9.46
CA TYR A 89 -4.23 -11.03 8.37
C TYR A 89 -3.27 -12.13 8.79
N SER A 90 -2.82 -12.14 10.05
CA SER A 90 -2.05 -13.26 10.61
C SER A 90 -2.81 -14.58 10.46
N TYR A 91 -4.10 -14.61 10.80
CA TYR A 91 -4.95 -15.79 10.61
C TYR A 91 -5.15 -16.16 9.14
N ILE A 92 -5.45 -15.21 8.26
CA ILE A 92 -5.66 -15.47 6.84
C ILE A 92 -4.36 -15.93 6.18
N TYR A 93 -3.23 -15.25 6.40
CA TYR A 93 -1.94 -15.61 5.80
C TYR A 93 -1.39 -16.92 6.36
N LYS A 94 -1.61 -17.24 7.64
CA LYS A 94 -1.14 -18.50 8.22
C LYS A 94 -2.02 -19.70 7.84
N ASN A 95 -3.32 -19.49 7.62
CA ASN A 95 -4.26 -20.56 7.26
C ASN A 95 -4.55 -20.67 5.76
N ALA A 96 -4.06 -19.73 4.94
CA ALA A 96 -4.06 -19.86 3.49
C ALA A 96 -3.03 -20.92 3.09
N TYR A 97 -3.45 -22.19 3.10
CA TYR A 97 -2.66 -23.36 2.71
C TYR A 97 -2.20 -23.36 1.22
N ASN A 98 -2.48 -22.30 0.47
CA ASN A 98 -2.23 -22.17 -0.95
C ASN A 98 -1.18 -21.07 -1.20
N SER A 99 -0.05 -21.51 -1.75
CA SER A 99 1.15 -20.76 -2.16
C SER A 99 0.99 -19.25 -2.35
N ASP A 100 1.72 -18.47 -1.54
CA ASP A 100 1.84 -17.00 -1.57
C ASP A 100 2.26 -16.43 -2.95
N HIS A 101 2.77 -17.28 -3.85
CA HIS A 101 3.34 -16.85 -5.12
C HIS A 101 2.31 -16.41 -6.17
N VAL A 102 1.04 -16.82 -6.05
CA VAL A 102 0.03 -16.59 -7.11
C VAL A 102 -1.17 -15.77 -6.65
N ASN A 103 -1.62 -15.95 -5.40
CA ASN A 103 -2.88 -15.39 -4.93
C ASN A 103 -2.76 -13.96 -4.36
N ASN A 104 -1.60 -13.61 -3.82
CA ASN A 104 -1.44 -12.38 -3.01
C ASN A 104 -0.42 -11.39 -3.57
N ASN A 105 0.39 -11.77 -4.56
CA ASN A 105 1.39 -10.89 -5.17
C ASN A 105 0.82 -10.13 -6.37
N GLY A 106 0.85 -8.81 -6.32
CA GLY A 106 0.56 -7.97 -7.49
C GLY A 106 1.74 -7.96 -8.47
N VAL A 107 1.52 -8.37 -9.72
CA VAL A 107 2.52 -8.28 -10.79
C VAL A 107 2.19 -7.11 -11.71
N THR A 108 3.18 -6.30 -12.05
CA THR A 108 3.05 -5.21 -13.02
C THR A 108 4.12 -5.34 -14.08
N ASN A 109 3.79 -5.04 -15.35
CA ASN A 109 4.80 -5.01 -16.41
C ASN A 109 5.65 -3.74 -16.28
N ALA A 110 6.97 -3.89 -16.28
CA ALA A 110 7.88 -2.76 -16.43
C ALA A 110 7.80 -2.23 -17.87
N LEU A 111 7.88 -0.90 -18.05
CA LEU A 111 7.87 -0.25 -19.37
C LEU A 111 8.91 -0.88 -20.30
N GLU A 112 8.51 -1.22 -21.52
CA GLU A 112 9.38 -1.88 -22.49
C GLU A 112 10.42 -0.91 -23.09
N PHE A 113 11.70 -1.20 -22.86
CA PHE A 113 12.79 -0.61 -23.64
C PHE A 113 13.03 -1.44 -24.89
N SER A 114 12.21 -1.22 -25.93
CA SER A 114 12.27 -1.97 -27.20
C SER A 114 13.67 -2.00 -27.86
N TYR A 115 14.52 -1.02 -27.54
CA TYR A 115 15.86 -0.86 -28.11
C TYR A 115 17.02 -1.50 -27.33
N MET A 116 16.79 -2.13 -26.17
CA MET A 116 17.86 -2.69 -25.32
C MET A 116 17.92 -4.22 -25.34
N ASN A 117 19.10 -4.82 -25.23
CA ASN A 117 19.21 -6.27 -25.04
C ASN A 117 18.94 -6.68 -23.57
N TRP A 118 18.75 -7.98 -23.31
CA TRP A 118 18.41 -8.48 -21.97
C TRP A 118 19.46 -8.08 -20.91
N GLY A 119 20.75 -8.15 -21.23
CA GLY A 119 21.84 -7.79 -20.31
C GLY A 119 21.92 -6.29 -19.99
N GLU A 120 21.56 -5.43 -20.95
CA GLU A 120 21.45 -3.97 -20.73
C GLU A 120 20.26 -3.63 -19.85
N ARG A 121 19.12 -4.30 -20.05
CA ARG A 121 17.93 -4.15 -19.21
C ARG A 121 18.22 -4.59 -17.76
N GLN A 122 18.87 -5.73 -17.56
CA GLN A 122 19.24 -6.20 -16.21
C GLN A 122 20.17 -5.21 -15.49
N ARG A 123 21.17 -4.65 -16.20
CA ARG A 123 22.06 -3.62 -15.63
C ARG A 123 21.34 -2.32 -15.29
N GLY A 124 20.44 -1.85 -16.17
CA GLY A 124 19.64 -0.64 -15.92
C GLY A 124 18.67 -0.80 -14.74
N ILE A 125 18.03 -1.96 -14.61
CA ILE A 125 17.17 -2.29 -13.46
C ILE A 125 18.00 -2.36 -12.18
N HIS A 126 19.16 -3.04 -12.20
CA HIS A 126 20.06 -3.12 -11.04
C HIS A 126 20.57 -1.75 -10.59
N PHE A 127 20.87 -0.84 -11.54
CA PHE A 127 21.23 0.55 -11.24
C PHE A 127 20.08 1.33 -10.59
N SER A 128 18.84 1.11 -11.03
CA SER A 128 17.65 1.73 -10.43
C SER A 128 17.41 1.26 -8.99
N VAL A 129 17.70 -0.02 -8.71
CA VAL A 129 17.62 -0.61 -7.36
C VAL A 129 18.74 -0.11 -6.45
N THR A 130 19.96 0.07 -6.96
CA THR A 130 21.08 0.65 -6.18
C THR A 130 20.97 2.18 -6.03
N GLY A 131 20.22 2.83 -6.93
CA GLY A 131 19.78 4.23 -6.84
C GLY A 131 18.66 4.49 -5.82
N THR A 132 18.20 3.48 -5.06
CA THR A 132 17.18 3.62 -3.99
C THR A 132 17.68 4.30 -2.70
N ASN A 133 18.87 4.90 -2.75
CA ASN A 133 19.45 5.68 -1.66
C ASN A 133 18.78 7.03 -1.27
N PRO A 134 17.69 7.56 -1.88
CA PRO A 134 17.04 8.78 -1.37
C PRO A 134 16.14 8.52 -0.16
N ILE A 135 15.57 7.31 -0.01
CA ILE A 135 14.60 7.01 1.06
C ILE A 135 15.31 6.60 2.36
N SER A 136 16.47 5.94 2.25
CA SER A 136 17.25 5.39 3.37
C SER A 136 18.36 6.32 3.89
N ARG A 137 18.62 7.48 3.25
CA ARG A 137 19.64 8.45 3.65
C ARG A 137 19.33 9.07 5.01
N LYS A 138 19.61 8.34 6.10
CA LYS A 138 19.93 8.91 7.40
C LYS A 138 21.37 9.41 7.33
N ARG A 139 21.60 10.57 7.94
CA ARG A 139 22.89 11.29 8.04
C ARG A 139 24.09 10.34 8.18
N ASP A 140 24.84 10.14 7.10
CA ASP A 140 26.26 9.84 7.19
C ASP A 140 27.00 10.89 6.38
N GLU A 141 27.62 11.82 7.10
CA GLU A 141 28.55 12.80 6.58
C GLU A 141 29.83 12.06 6.16
N SER A 142 29.89 11.60 4.90
CA SER A 142 31.12 11.40 4.09
C SER A 142 30.88 10.35 2.99
N VAL A 143 30.37 10.78 1.83
CA VAL A 143 30.60 10.00 0.61
C VAL A 143 31.12 10.94 -0.47
N SER A 144 32.42 10.81 -0.72
CA SER A 144 33.14 11.40 -1.85
C SER A 144 32.42 11.07 -3.16
N MET A 145 32.30 12.05 -4.07
CA MET A 145 31.88 11.78 -5.44
C MET A 145 32.87 10.80 -6.07
N MET A 146 32.50 9.53 -6.15
CA MET A 146 33.28 8.53 -6.88
C MET A 146 33.13 8.81 -8.37
N SER A 147 34.25 9.22 -8.99
CA SER A 147 34.42 9.42 -10.42
C SER A 147 33.99 8.18 -11.20
N PHE A 148 33.25 8.40 -12.29
CA PHE A 148 32.90 7.36 -13.26
C PHE A 148 34.16 6.80 -13.92
N PRO A 149 34.38 5.47 -13.96
CA PRO A 149 35.33 4.91 -14.91
C PRO A 149 34.73 5.06 -16.31
N GLY A 150 35.50 5.67 -17.21
CA GLY A 150 35.11 5.90 -18.60
C GLY A 150 34.62 4.60 -19.25
N GLY A 151 33.50 4.71 -19.98
CA GLY A 151 33.05 3.64 -20.86
C GLY A 151 34.12 3.31 -21.91
N PRO A 152 34.09 2.10 -22.49
CA PRO A 152 35.12 1.67 -23.42
C PRO A 152 35.18 2.63 -24.61
N GLU A 153 36.38 3.18 -24.84
CA GLU A 153 36.73 3.92 -26.04
C GLU A 153 36.41 3.05 -27.26
N ASN A 154 35.58 3.58 -28.14
CA ASN A 154 35.24 2.99 -29.41
C ASN A 154 36.46 3.15 -30.34
N PRO A 155 37.18 2.06 -30.72
CA PRO A 155 38.27 2.21 -31.65
C PRO A 155 37.67 2.45 -33.04
N SER A 156 37.68 3.73 -33.41
CA SER A 156 37.86 4.24 -34.77
C SER A 156 37.32 3.37 -35.91
N LYS A 157 36.20 3.85 -36.47
CA LYS A 157 36.04 3.87 -37.94
C LYS A 157 37.32 4.43 -38.55
N THR A 158 38.13 3.56 -39.14
CA THR A 158 39.12 3.97 -40.13
C THR A 158 38.66 3.40 -41.47
N ARG A 159 38.65 4.31 -42.43
CA ARG A 159 38.28 4.21 -43.83
C ARG A 159 38.91 3.04 -44.56
#